data_AF-A0A420M949-F1
#
_entry.id   AF-A0A420M949-F1
#
_cell.length_a   1.000
_cell.length_b   1.000
_cell.length_c   1.000
_cell.angle_alpha   90.00
_cell.angle_beta   90.00
_cell.angle_gamma   90.00
#
_symmetry.space_group_name_H-M   'P 1'
#
loop_
_entity.id
_entity.type
_entity.pdbx_description
1 polymer ?
#
loop_
_entity_poly.entity_id
_entity_poly.type
_entity_poly.pdbx_seq_one_letter_code
_entity_poly.pdbx_strand_id
1 'polypeptide(L)'
;MAKHRSRPTRQKYRKIAKGLEALEMKVAVQNARITGLEEQMAQLRRGKKRKAVPNPNRRFMALAESLATGEALPDSKGAEIEVDVDEEVESVIEVGVGLEDERDDSTVVTKHCQRTRSGREVKNPRRE
;
A
#
# COMPACT_ATOMS: atom_id res chain seq x y z
N MET A 1 39.21 -20.36 44.37
CA MET A 1 40.58 -19.84 44.57
C MET A 1 40.73 -18.45 43.94
N ALA A 2 40.22 -17.40 44.59
CA ALA A 2 40.44 -16.03 44.12
C ALA A 2 41.81 -15.57 44.60
N LYS A 3 42.84 -15.73 43.77
CA LYS A 3 44.20 -15.24 44.07
C LYS A 3 44.12 -13.75 44.39
N HIS A 4 44.53 -13.36 45.58
CA HIS A 4 44.52 -11.97 46.06
C HIS A 4 45.46 -11.11 45.21
N ARG A 5 45.00 -10.66 44.05
CA ARG A 5 45.70 -9.65 43.26
C ARG A 5 45.57 -8.31 44.00
N SER A 6 46.65 -7.53 44.02
CA SER A 6 46.70 -6.26 44.74
C SER A 6 45.55 -5.32 44.33
N ARG A 7 45.06 -4.51 45.27
CA ARG A 7 43.99 -3.51 45.03
C ARG A 7 44.07 -2.78 43.67
N PRO A 8 45.23 -2.27 43.22
CA PRO A 8 45.32 -1.56 41.94
C PRO A 8 45.04 -2.46 40.72
N THR A 9 45.50 -3.71 40.74
CA THR A 9 45.23 -4.64 39.62
C THR A 9 43.74 -5.02 39.56
N ARG A 10 43.09 -5.26 40.71
CA ARG A 10 41.66 -5.54 40.78
C ARG A 10 40.82 -4.37 40.24
N GLN A 11 41.21 -3.12 40.52
CA GLN A 11 40.53 -1.95 39.95
C GLN A 11 40.68 -1.87 38.44
N LYS A 12 41.86 -2.16 37.88
CA LYS A 12 42.07 -2.20 36.41
C LYS A 12 41.13 -3.21 35.75
N TYR A 13 41.10 -4.45 36.25
CA TYR A 13 40.21 -5.48 35.68
C TYR A 13 38.73 -5.14 35.84
N ARG A 14 38.32 -4.51 36.95
CA ARG A 14 36.94 -4.05 37.12
C ARG A 14 36.55 -2.99 36.09
N LYS A 15 37.45 -2.05 35.77
CA LYS A 15 37.20 -1.04 34.72
C LYS A 15 37.06 -1.70 33.34
N ILE A 16 37.93 -2.65 33.02
CA ILE A 16 37.89 -3.39 31.76
C ILE A 16 36.59 -4.19 31.63
N ALA A 17 36.20 -4.93 32.68
CA ALA A 17 34.98 -5.72 32.69
C ALA A 17 33.73 -4.87 32.44
N LYS A 18 33.61 -3.71 33.10
CA LYS A 18 32.51 -2.76 32.86
C LYS A 18 32.50 -2.22 31.43
N GLY A 19 33.68 -1.98 30.85
CA GLY A 19 33.81 -1.54 29.46
C GLY A 19 33.35 -2.61 28.47
N LEU A 20 33.70 -3.87 28.72
CA LEU A 20 33.26 -5.01 27.91
C LEU A 20 31.75 -5.19 27.99
N GLU A 21 31.17 -5.17 29.18
CA GLU A 21 29.72 -5.27 29.39
C GLU A 21 28.98 -4.15 28.63
N ALA A 22 29.47 -2.90 28.70
CA ALA A 22 28.88 -1.80 27.96
C ALA A 22 28.98 -1.96 26.42
N LEU A 23 30.04 -2.60 25.92
CA LEU A 23 30.16 -2.92 24.50
C LEU A 23 29.23 -4.05 24.09
N GLU A 24 29.10 -5.10 24.90
CA GLU A 24 28.16 -6.21 24.67
C GLU A 24 26.71 -5.70 24.57
N MET A 25 26.31 -4.80 25.46
CA MET A 25 24.99 -4.16 25.39
C MET A 25 24.78 -3.38 24.08
N LYS A 26 25.79 -2.63 23.60
CA LYS A 26 25.70 -1.90 22.33
C LYS A 26 25.57 -2.85 21.15
N VAL A 27 26.33 -3.94 21.14
CA VAL A 27 26.24 -4.99 20.10
C VAL A 27 24.86 -5.63 20.11
N ALA A 28 24.31 -5.95 21.28
CA ALA A 28 22.96 -6.51 21.39
C ALA A 28 21.88 -5.56 20.80
N VAL A 29 21.95 -4.27 21.11
CA VAL A 29 21.05 -3.25 20.56
C VAL A 29 21.18 -3.15 19.03
N GLN A 30 22.40 -3.15 18.51
CA GLN A 30 22.64 -3.11 17.07
C GLN A 30 22.13 -4.37 16.36
N ASN A 31 22.36 -5.54 16.95
CA ASN A 31 21.85 -6.80 16.40
C ASN A 31 20.32 -6.79 16.34
N ALA A 32 19.64 -6.33 17.39
CA ALA A 32 18.18 -6.18 17.37
C ALA A 32 17.69 -5.20 16.29
N ARG A 33 18.44 -4.13 16.03
CA ARG A 33 18.14 -3.20 14.93
C ARG A 33 18.36 -3.85 13.56
N ILE A 34 19.44 -4.62 13.39
CA ILE A 34 19.74 -5.34 12.15
C ILE A 34 18.62 -6.34 11.86
N THR A 35 18.23 -7.17 12.83
CA THR A 35 17.16 -8.16 12.65
C THR A 35 15.84 -7.48 12.28
N GLY A 36 15.49 -6.36 12.92
CA GLY A 36 14.28 -5.60 12.56
C GLY A 36 14.33 -5.04 11.13
N LEU A 37 15.50 -4.57 10.67
CA LEU A 37 15.68 -4.11 9.28
C LEU A 37 15.63 -5.27 8.28
N GLU A 38 16.21 -6.41 8.62
CA GLU A 38 16.19 -7.63 7.79
C GLU A 38 14.75 -8.14 7.59
N GLU A 39 13.93 -8.12 8.64
CA GLU A 39 12.51 -8.46 8.57
C GLU A 39 11.75 -7.52 7.62
N GLN A 40 11.98 -6.20 7.73
CA GLN A 40 11.39 -5.21 6.82
C GLN A 40 11.82 -5.46 5.37
N MET A 41 13.10 -5.76 5.13
CA MET A 41 13.59 -6.11 3.79
C MET A 41 12.96 -7.42 3.28
N ALA A 42 12.76 -8.41 4.13
CA ALA A 42 12.11 -9.67 3.76
C ALA A 42 10.64 -9.47 3.36
N GLN A 43 9.92 -8.57 4.05
CA GLN A 43 8.55 -8.20 3.70
C GLN A 43 8.50 -7.47 2.34
N LEU A 44 9.39 -6.51 2.10
CA LEU A 44 9.47 -5.81 0.82
C LEU A 44 9.89 -6.73 -0.32
N ARG A 45 10.83 -7.65 -0.06
CA ARG A 45 11.27 -8.67 -1.03
C ARG A 45 10.19 -9.70 -1.34
N ARG A 46 9.27 -9.97 -0.41
CA ARG A 46 8.01 -10.68 -0.69
C ARG A 46 7.10 -9.78 -1.52
N GLY A 47 7.52 -9.45 -2.74
CA GLY A 47 6.63 -8.92 -3.76
C GLY A 47 5.44 -9.87 -3.87
N LYS A 48 4.23 -9.38 -3.59
CA LYS A 48 2.99 -10.11 -3.87
C LYS A 48 3.09 -10.60 -5.31
N LYS A 49 3.28 -11.91 -5.51
CA LYS A 49 3.18 -12.48 -6.86
C LYS A 49 1.84 -12.03 -7.39
N ARG A 50 1.85 -11.35 -8.54
CA ARG A 50 0.63 -10.94 -9.21
C ARG A 50 -0.29 -12.15 -9.25
N LYS A 51 -1.48 -12.03 -8.67
CA LYS A 51 -2.51 -13.04 -8.90
C LYS A 51 -2.72 -13.09 -10.41
N ALA A 52 -2.88 -14.29 -10.97
CA ALA A 52 -3.18 -14.43 -12.38
C ALA A 52 -4.42 -13.59 -12.68
N VAL A 53 -4.29 -12.60 -13.56
CA VAL A 53 -5.44 -11.83 -14.04
C VAL A 53 -6.20 -12.78 -14.94
N PRO A 54 -7.50 -13.06 -14.67
CA PRO A 54 -8.30 -13.88 -15.57
C PRO A 54 -8.24 -13.31 -16.98
N ASN A 55 -7.94 -14.14 -17.97
CA ASN A 55 -7.90 -13.71 -19.37
C ASN A 55 -9.29 -13.15 -19.75
N PRO A 56 -9.42 -11.87 -20.14
CA PRO A 56 -10.71 -11.29 -20.51
C PRO A 56 -11.37 -12.02 -21.68
N ASN A 57 -10.57 -12.60 -22.58
CA ASN A 57 -11.05 -13.36 -23.72
C ASN A 57 -11.51 -14.78 -23.36
N ARG A 58 -11.31 -15.24 -22.12
CA ARG A 58 -11.74 -16.56 -21.67
C ARG A 58 -13.25 -16.76 -21.80
N ARG A 59 -14.03 -15.69 -21.64
CA ARG A 59 -15.49 -15.72 -21.81
C ARG A 59 -15.88 -16.03 -23.25
N PHE A 60 -15.24 -15.39 -24.22
CA PHE A 60 -15.52 -15.62 -25.64
C PHE A 60 -15.05 -16.99 -26.10
N MET A 61 -13.91 -17.48 -25.61
CA MET A 61 -13.45 -18.84 -25.88
C MET A 61 -14.43 -19.88 -25.35
N ALA A 62 -14.90 -19.73 -24.11
CA ALA A 62 -15.88 -20.66 -23.53
C ALA A 62 -17.22 -20.66 -24.27
N LEU A 63 -17.69 -19.49 -24.74
CA LEU A 63 -18.89 -19.38 -25.56
C LEU A 63 -18.70 -20.02 -26.95
N ALA A 64 -17.56 -19.80 -27.60
CA ALA A 64 -17.27 -20.42 -28.88
C ALA A 64 -17.16 -21.95 -28.76
N GLU A 65 -16.53 -22.44 -27.68
CA GLU A 65 -16.45 -23.86 -27.35
C GLU A 65 -17.83 -24.46 -27.13
N SER A 66 -18.70 -23.85 -26.30
CA SER A 66 -20.05 -24.36 -26.02
C SER A 66 -20.92 -24.41 -27.27
N LEU A 67 -20.82 -23.39 -28.14
CA LEU A 67 -21.51 -23.35 -29.43
C LEU A 67 -20.98 -24.42 -30.40
N ALA A 68 -19.67 -24.64 -30.43
CA ALA A 68 -19.06 -25.66 -31.28
C ALA A 68 -19.39 -27.10 -30.81
N THR A 69 -19.52 -27.32 -29.51
CA THR A 69 -19.97 -28.61 -28.94
C THR A 69 -21.48 -28.81 -29.02
N GLY A 70 -22.24 -27.83 -29.50
CA GLY A 70 -23.71 -27.91 -29.61
C GLY A 70 -24.42 -28.00 -28.26
N GLU A 71 -23.77 -27.54 -27.19
CA GLU A 71 -24.33 -27.57 -25.84
C GLU A 71 -25.37 -26.44 -25.70
N ALA A 72 -26.59 -26.78 -25.29
CA ALA A 72 -27.69 -25.81 -25.16
C ALA A 72 -27.33 -24.74 -24.12
N LEU A 73 -27.38 -23.47 -24.54
CA LEU A 73 -27.25 -22.34 -23.62
C LEU A 73 -28.32 -22.47 -22.53
N PRO A 74 -28.00 -22.18 -21.25
CA PRO A 74 -29.00 -22.22 -20.19
C PRO A 74 -30.14 -21.26 -20.59
N ASP A 75 -31.35 -21.80 -20.67
CA ASP A 75 -32.55 -21.06 -21.06
C ASP A 75 -32.66 -19.80 -20.22
N SER A 76 -32.57 -18.64 -20.86
CA SER A 76 -32.94 -17.36 -20.26
C SER A 76 -34.47 -17.29 -20.16
N LYS A 77 -35.06 -18.07 -19.27
CA LYS A 77 -36.44 -17.90 -18.83
C LYS A 77 -36.44 -17.29 -17.44
N GLY A 78 -36.94 -16.06 -17.34
CA GLY A 78 -37.34 -15.44 -16.07
C GLY A 78 -36.53 -14.22 -15.65
N ALA A 79 -36.72 -13.11 -16.37
CA ALA A 79 -36.54 -11.79 -15.79
C ALA A 79 -37.61 -10.87 -16.39
N GLU A 80 -38.87 -11.18 -16.09
CA GLU A 80 -39.94 -10.18 -16.12
C GLU A 80 -39.58 -9.15 -15.05
N ILE A 81 -39.10 -8.00 -15.49
CA ILE A 81 -38.97 -6.83 -14.63
C ILE A 81 -40.36 -6.21 -14.61
N GLU A 82 -41.11 -6.45 -13.53
CA GLU A 82 -42.25 -5.60 -13.18
C GLU A 82 -41.71 -4.18 -13.03
N VAL A 83 -42.08 -3.32 -13.97
CA VAL A 83 -41.90 -1.88 -13.84
C VAL A 83 -43.14 -1.41 -13.10
N ASP A 84 -43.04 -1.36 -11.78
CA ASP A 84 -44.03 -0.71 -10.92
C ASP A 84 -43.92 0.80 -11.14
N VAL A 85 -44.90 1.36 -11.85
CA VAL A 85 -45.03 2.80 -12.06
C VAL A 85 -45.90 3.32 -10.93
N ASP A 86 -45.28 3.54 -9.77
CA ASP A 86 -45.87 4.37 -8.73
C ASP A 86 -45.52 5.83 -9.02
N GLU A 87 -46.56 6.57 -9.42
CA GLU A 87 -46.58 8.03 -9.42
C GLU A 87 -46.49 8.59 -7.98
N GLU A 88 -45.90 9.79 -7.85
CA GLU A 88 -45.67 10.58 -6.63
C GLU A 88 -44.50 10.06 -5.76
N VAL A 89 -43.43 10.81 -5.52
CA VAL A 89 -43.40 12.15 -4.90
C VAL A 89 -42.15 12.92 -5.37
N GLU A 90 -42.36 14.16 -5.82
CA GLU A 90 -41.32 15.19 -5.90
C GLU A 90 -40.72 15.44 -4.51
N SER A 91 -39.48 15.05 -4.26
CA SER A 91 -38.75 15.46 -3.06
C SER A 91 -37.39 16.07 -3.42
N VAL A 92 -37.44 17.38 -3.61
CA VAL A 92 -36.54 18.41 -3.06
C VAL A 92 -35.08 17.99 -2.86
N ILE A 93 -34.23 18.50 -3.74
CA ILE A 93 -32.77 18.51 -3.58
C ILE A 93 -32.44 19.44 -2.41
N GLU A 94 -32.14 18.88 -1.24
CA GLU A 94 -31.60 19.63 -0.12
C GLU A 94 -30.09 19.87 -0.35
N VAL A 95 -29.77 21.10 -0.77
CA VAL A 95 -28.40 21.61 -0.84
C VAL A 95 -27.93 21.89 0.60
N GLY A 96 -27.28 20.90 1.20
CA GLY A 96 -26.60 21.02 2.49
C GLY A 96 -25.34 21.88 2.37
N VAL A 97 -25.48 23.15 2.74
CA VAL A 97 -24.40 24.12 2.94
C VAL A 97 -23.70 23.85 4.28
N GLY A 98 -22.37 23.78 4.26
CA GLY A 98 -21.52 24.22 5.38
C GLY A 98 -20.96 23.14 6.30
N LEU A 99 -19.68 22.82 6.12
CA LEU A 99 -18.74 22.89 7.24
C LEU A 99 -17.36 23.28 6.71
N GLU A 100 -16.91 24.41 7.23
CA GLU A 100 -15.62 25.03 7.00
C GLU A 100 -14.54 24.06 7.50
N ASP A 101 -13.69 23.59 6.59
CA ASP A 101 -12.44 22.92 6.95
C ASP A 101 -11.33 23.94 6.70
N GLU A 102 -10.75 24.40 7.80
CA GLU A 102 -9.69 25.38 7.93
C GLU A 102 -8.49 24.97 7.06
N ARG A 103 -8.43 25.51 5.84
CA ARG A 103 -7.30 25.28 4.93
C ARG A 103 -6.19 26.24 5.28
N ASP A 104 -5.08 25.69 5.76
CA ASP A 104 -3.80 26.38 5.81
C ASP A 104 -3.44 26.89 4.40
N ASP A 105 -3.40 28.23 4.26
CA ASP A 105 -2.90 28.96 3.11
C ASP A 105 -1.40 28.68 2.90
N SER A 106 -1.11 27.56 2.24
CA SER A 106 0.12 27.42 1.48
C SER A 106 -0.24 27.57 0.01
N THR A 107 0.00 28.77 -0.52
CA THR A 107 -0.20 29.14 -1.93
C THR A 107 0.76 28.36 -2.83
N VAL A 108 0.53 27.06 -2.98
CA VAL A 108 1.07 26.31 -4.09
C VAL A 108 0.26 26.76 -5.29
N VAL A 109 0.84 27.67 -6.08
CA VAL A 109 0.35 27.99 -7.42
C VAL A 109 0.50 26.71 -8.25
N THR A 110 -0.45 25.78 -8.09
CA THR A 110 -0.57 24.59 -8.92
C THR A 110 -1.02 25.10 -10.28
N LYS A 111 -0.06 25.42 -11.15
CA LYS A 111 -0.36 25.67 -12.55
C LYS A 111 -1.09 24.44 -13.08
N HIS A 112 -2.32 24.62 -13.57
CA HIS A 112 -3.06 23.56 -14.23
C HIS A 112 -2.28 23.18 -15.50
N CYS A 113 -1.49 22.12 -15.40
CA CYS A 113 -0.67 21.64 -16.50
C CYS A 113 -1.35 20.43 -17.15
N GLN A 114 -1.44 20.46 -18.47
CA GLN A 114 -1.93 19.30 -19.22
C GLN A 114 -0.90 18.17 -19.07
N ARG A 115 -1.37 16.96 -18.80
CA ARG A 115 -0.51 15.77 -18.65
C ARG A 115 -0.83 14.75 -19.71
N THR A 116 0.19 14.03 -20.18
CA THR A 116 0.00 12.89 -21.08
C THR A 116 -0.62 11.70 -20.33
N ARG A 117 -1.08 10.68 -21.08
CA ARG A 117 -1.55 9.41 -20.49
C ARG A 117 -0.50 8.72 -19.60
N SER A 118 0.78 9.00 -19.82
CA SER A 118 1.90 8.51 -18.99
C SER A 118 2.26 9.44 -17.81
N GLY A 119 1.50 10.51 -17.58
CA GLY A 119 1.68 11.45 -16.48
C GLY A 119 2.77 12.51 -16.67
N ARG A 120 3.35 12.62 -17.88
CA ARG A 120 4.34 13.68 -18.16
C ARG A 120 3.65 15.01 -18.39
N GLU A 121 4.18 16.06 -17.80
CA GLU A 121 3.71 17.43 -18.02
C GLU A 121 3.99 17.90 -19.45
N VAL A 122 2.96 18.43 -20.11
CA VAL A 122 3.04 18.98 -21.46
C VAL A 122 3.56 20.41 -21.37
N LYS A 123 4.69 20.67 -22.03
CA LYS A 123 5.31 22.00 -22.06
C LYS A 123 4.55 22.89 -23.05
N ASN A 124 4.02 24.01 -22.57
CA ASN A 124 3.40 25.00 -23.44
C ASN A 124 4.46 25.68 -24.34
N PRO A 125 4.15 25.93 -25.63
CA PRO A 125 5.02 26.70 -26.49
C PRO A 125 5.12 28.16 -26.00
N ARG A 126 6.30 28.76 -26.18
CA ARG A 126 6.57 30.15 -25.80
C ARG A 126 5.85 31.06 -26.80
N ARG A 127 4.99 31.97 -26.33
CA ARG A 127 4.38 33.00 -27.18
C ARG A 127 5.48 34.01 -27.58
N GLU A 128 5.53 34.35 -28.87
CA GLU A 128 6.39 35.41 -29.43
C GLU A 128 5.93 36.80 -28.98
#